data_AF-A0A1H8I3U3-F1
#
_entry.id   AF-A0A1H8I3U3-F1
#
_cell.length_a   1.000
_cell.length_b   1.000
_cell.length_c   1.000
_cell.angle_alpha   90.00
_cell.angle_beta   90.00
_cell.angle_gamma   90.00
#
_symmetry.space_group_name_H-M   'P 1'
#
loop_
_entity.id
_entity.type
_entity.pdbx_description
1 polymer ?
#
loop_
_entity_poly.entity_id
_entity_poly.type
_entity_poly.pdbx_seq_one_letter_code
_entity_poly.pdbx_strand_id
1 'polypeptide(L)'
;MTDNINSAHGKEQNIKMNLLKWLNEGKDPYSIIYELAKYLETVSSEPGYADIILNDIRTVYGIGLNEKTVLSDELLEVRTRLAKLEEAFKQATSDEVQSHLKFAIEHHKKKIQELEHKLM
;
A
#
# COMPACT_ATOMS: atom_id res chain seq x y z
N MET A 1 -14.54 -37.83 11.65
CA MET A 1 -13.33 -37.18 11.10
C MET A 1 -13.63 -36.71 9.69
N THR A 2 -14.32 -35.59 9.54
CA THR A 2 -14.67 -35.06 8.20
C THR A 2 -15.00 -33.58 8.35
N ASP A 3 -13.99 -32.72 8.46
CA ASP A 3 -14.17 -31.25 8.40
C ASP A 3 -12.84 -30.56 8.09
N ASN A 4 -12.16 -30.93 6.99
CA ASN A 4 -10.94 -30.21 6.60
C ASN A 4 -10.69 -30.08 5.09
N ILE A 5 -11.57 -30.61 4.24
CA ILE A 5 -11.38 -30.56 2.78
C ILE A 5 -12.16 -29.38 2.16
N ASN A 6 -13.27 -28.94 2.76
CA ASN A 6 -14.09 -27.84 2.23
C ASN A 6 -13.53 -26.44 2.52
N SER A 7 -12.62 -26.27 3.50
CA SER A 7 -12.13 -24.95 3.92
C SER A 7 -10.93 -24.46 3.10
N ALA A 8 -10.00 -25.35 2.73
CA ALA A 8 -8.85 -25.02 1.90
C ALA A 8 -9.32 -24.63 0.49
N HIS A 9 -10.11 -25.50 -0.15
CA HIS A 9 -10.56 -25.33 -1.54
C HIS A 9 -11.29 -23.99 -1.78
N GLY A 10 -12.06 -23.52 -0.81
CA GLY A 10 -12.74 -22.22 -0.90
C GLY A 10 -11.77 -21.03 -0.93
N LYS A 11 -10.68 -21.07 -0.17
CA LYS A 11 -9.68 -19.99 -0.13
C LYS A 11 -8.90 -19.92 -1.44
N GLU A 12 -8.40 -21.06 -1.93
CA GLU A 12 -7.69 -21.09 -3.22
C GLU A 12 -8.60 -20.71 -4.40
N GLN A 13 -9.89 -21.07 -4.34
CA GLN A 13 -10.86 -20.67 -5.36
C GLN A 13 -11.12 -19.16 -5.33
N ASN A 14 -11.24 -18.56 -4.15
CA ASN A 14 -11.47 -17.12 -4.01
C ASN A 14 -10.33 -16.29 -4.61
N ILE A 15 -9.06 -16.64 -4.33
CA ILE A 15 -7.94 -15.88 -4.89
C ILE A 15 -7.81 -16.05 -6.40
N LYS A 16 -8.14 -17.23 -6.95
CA LYS A 16 -8.18 -17.45 -8.41
C LYS A 16 -9.25 -16.58 -9.08
N MET A 17 -10.45 -16.51 -8.49
CA MET A 17 -11.53 -15.65 -8.99
C MET A 17 -11.17 -14.17 -8.89
N ASN A 18 -10.54 -13.75 -7.79
CA ASN A 18 -10.05 -12.38 -7.64
C ASN A 18 -9.00 -12.03 -8.68
N LEU A 19 -8.04 -12.92 -8.95
CA LEU A 19 -7.02 -12.71 -9.97
C LEU A 19 -7.63 -12.55 -11.37
N LEU A 20 -8.56 -13.43 -11.75
CA LEU A 20 -9.27 -13.31 -13.03
C LEU A 20 -10.04 -11.99 -13.11
N LYS A 21 -10.70 -11.58 -12.02
CA LYS A 21 -11.42 -10.32 -11.95
C LYS A 21 -10.49 -9.12 -12.12
N TRP A 22 -9.39 -9.05 -11.37
CA TRP A 22 -8.43 -7.94 -11.46
C TRP A 22 -7.81 -7.81 -12.86
N LEU A 23 -7.50 -8.94 -13.50
CA LEU A 23 -7.01 -8.94 -14.88
C LEU A 23 -8.07 -8.43 -15.86
N ASN A 24 -9.32 -8.87 -15.73
CA ASN A 24 -10.42 -8.39 -16.57
C ASN A 24 -10.73 -6.89 -16.34
N GLU A 25 -10.53 -6.38 -15.13
CA GLU A 25 -10.68 -4.96 -14.80
C GLU A 25 -9.50 -4.10 -15.27
N GLY A 26 -8.43 -4.72 -15.79
CA GLY A 26 -7.22 -4.00 -16.19
C GLY A 26 -6.47 -3.38 -15.01
N LYS A 27 -6.56 -3.98 -13.82
CA LYS A 27 -5.85 -3.51 -12.63
C LYS A 27 -4.34 -3.55 -12.86
N ASP A 28 -3.63 -2.56 -12.34
CA ASP A 28 -2.19 -2.46 -12.54
C ASP A 28 -1.47 -3.68 -11.92
N PRO A 29 -0.40 -4.19 -12.56
CA PRO A 29 0.28 -5.40 -12.11
C PRO A 29 0.82 -5.32 -10.68
N TYR A 30 1.28 -4.14 -10.25
CA TYR A 30 1.88 -3.97 -8.92
C TYR A 30 0.83 -4.02 -7.81
N SER A 31 -0.34 -3.45 -8.03
CA SER A 31 -1.48 -3.61 -7.13
C SER A 31 -1.99 -5.04 -7.12
N ILE A 32 -1.98 -5.76 -8.25
CA ILE A 32 -2.31 -7.20 -8.25
C ILE A 32 -1.34 -7.98 -7.36
N ILE A 33 -0.03 -7.73 -7.49
CA ILE A 33 1.00 -8.36 -6.65
C ILE A 33 0.78 -8.03 -5.18
N TYR A 34 0.49 -6.77 -4.85
CA TYR A 34 0.26 -6.35 -3.47
C TYR A 34 -1.03 -6.95 -2.88
N GLU A 35 -2.13 -7.00 -3.63
CA GLU A 35 -3.37 -7.68 -3.19
C GLU A 35 -3.15 -9.18 -2.98
N LEU A 36 -2.36 -9.83 -3.84
CA LEU A 36 -1.96 -11.21 -3.66
C LEU A 36 -1.10 -11.38 -2.39
N ALA A 37 -0.19 -10.44 -2.12
CA ALA A 37 0.63 -10.47 -0.92
C ALA A 37 -0.21 -10.34 0.36
N LYS A 38 -1.22 -9.44 0.39
CA LYS A 38 -2.18 -9.35 1.51
C LYS A 38 -2.96 -10.64 1.72
N TYR A 39 -3.38 -11.28 0.63
CA TYR A 39 -4.03 -12.59 0.72
C TYR A 39 -3.08 -13.63 1.32
N LEU A 40 -1.83 -13.70 0.83
CA LEU A 40 -0.81 -14.62 1.34
C LEU A 40 -0.52 -14.40 2.81
N GLU A 41 -0.28 -13.16 3.24
CA GLU A 41 -0.12 -12.78 4.66
C GLU A 41 -1.27 -13.31 5.53
N THR A 42 -2.50 -13.16 5.06
CA THR A 42 -3.70 -13.62 5.78
C THR A 42 -3.75 -15.15 5.88
N VAL A 43 -3.38 -15.88 4.83
CA VAL A 43 -3.46 -17.35 4.83
C VAL A 43 -2.24 -18.02 5.47
N SER A 44 -1.06 -17.39 5.43
CA SER A 44 0.16 -17.88 6.08
C SER A 44 0.27 -17.44 7.54
N SER A 45 -0.53 -16.45 7.97
CA SER A 45 -0.43 -15.85 9.31
C SER A 45 0.96 -15.24 9.56
N GLU A 46 1.49 -14.54 8.56
CA GLU A 46 2.80 -13.87 8.59
C GLU A 46 2.61 -12.34 8.50
N PRO A 47 2.32 -11.65 9.62
CA PRO A 47 2.05 -10.22 9.62
C PRO A 47 3.20 -9.41 9.03
N GLY A 48 2.87 -8.44 8.18
CA GLY A 48 3.85 -7.54 7.56
C GLY A 48 4.49 -8.07 6.27
N TYR A 49 4.15 -9.28 5.82
CA TYR A 49 4.61 -9.78 4.52
C TYR A 49 4.16 -8.87 3.36
N ALA A 50 2.91 -8.38 3.38
CA ALA A 50 2.41 -7.47 2.36
C ALA A 50 3.16 -6.13 2.37
N ASP A 51 3.50 -5.61 3.56
CA ASP A 51 4.26 -4.36 3.71
C ASP A 51 5.68 -4.48 3.15
N ILE A 52 6.33 -5.64 3.36
CA ILE A 52 7.64 -5.93 2.75
C ILE A 52 7.53 -5.89 1.22
N ILE A 53 6.54 -6.58 0.65
CA ILE A 53 6.32 -6.61 -0.80
C ILE A 53 6.04 -5.20 -1.35
N LEU A 54 5.21 -4.40 -0.67
CA LEU A 54 4.95 -3.02 -1.08
C LEU A 54 6.21 -2.15 -1.03
N ASN A 55 7.04 -2.32 -0.01
CA ASN A 55 8.29 -1.60 0.11
C ASN A 55 9.29 -1.98 -1.01
N ASP A 56 9.36 -3.26 -1.37
CA ASP A 56 10.18 -3.74 -2.49
C ASP A 56 9.67 -3.23 -3.84
N ILE A 57 8.34 -3.20 -4.03
CA ILE A 57 7.71 -2.57 -5.21
C ILE A 57 8.15 -1.10 -5.33
N ARG A 58 8.01 -0.31 -4.26
CA ARG A 58 8.38 1.10 -4.27
C ARG A 58 9.88 1.32 -4.44
N THR A 59 10.71 0.55 -3.75
CA THR A 59 12.16 0.73 -3.74
C THR A 59 12.81 0.25 -5.03
N VAL A 60 12.47 -0.96 -5.48
CA VAL A 60 13.11 -1.57 -6.66
C VAL A 60 12.46 -1.06 -7.93
N TYR A 61 11.15 -1.22 -8.09
CA TYR A 61 10.46 -0.86 -9.33
C TYR A 61 10.25 0.65 -9.43
N GLY A 62 9.70 1.27 -8.37
CA GLY A 62 9.48 2.72 -8.34
C GLY A 62 10.79 3.50 -8.41
N ILE A 63 11.66 3.38 -7.41
CA ILE A 63 12.88 4.19 -7.32
C ILE A 63 14.01 3.65 -8.20
N GLY A 64 14.27 2.34 -8.16
CA GLY A 64 15.40 1.71 -8.85
C GLY A 64 15.24 1.64 -10.36
N LEU A 65 14.05 1.28 -10.84
CA LEU A 65 13.72 1.16 -12.27
C LEU A 65 12.98 2.38 -12.84
N ASN A 66 12.68 3.37 -11.99
CA ASN A 66 11.96 4.59 -12.37
C ASN A 66 10.58 4.33 -12.99
N GLU A 67 9.88 3.30 -12.50
CA GLU A 67 8.55 2.96 -12.97
C GLU A 67 7.53 4.03 -12.58
N LYS A 68 7.09 4.80 -13.57
CA LYS A 68 6.27 6.01 -13.37
C LYS A 68 4.92 5.71 -12.73
N THR A 69 4.33 4.55 -13.02
CA THR A 69 3.05 4.14 -12.42
C THR A 69 3.20 3.94 -10.92
N VAL A 70 4.22 3.19 -10.49
CA VAL A 70 4.52 2.95 -9.07
C VAL A 70 4.82 4.25 -8.34
N LEU A 71 5.64 5.13 -8.92
CA LEU A 71 5.96 6.43 -8.35
C LEU A 71 4.72 7.33 -8.21
N SER A 72 3.84 7.31 -9.21
CA SER A 72 2.59 8.10 -9.20
C SER A 72 1.61 7.58 -8.15
N ASP A 73 1.49 6.26 -8.01
CA ASP A 73 0.62 5.63 -7.02
C ASP A 73 1.10 5.92 -5.59
N GLU A 74 2.42 5.81 -5.35
CA GLU A 74 3.03 6.20 -4.07
C GLU A 74 2.78 7.69 -3.79
N LEU A 75 2.96 8.56 -4.79
CA LEU A 75 2.71 9.99 -4.64
C LEU A 75 1.25 10.30 -4.27
N LEU A 76 0.29 9.63 -4.91
CA LEU A 76 -1.13 9.77 -4.60
C LEU A 76 -1.46 9.34 -3.16
N GLU A 77 -0.88 8.23 -2.71
CA GLU A 77 -1.05 7.72 -1.35
C GLU A 77 -0.47 8.67 -0.32
N VAL A 78 0.76 9.14 -0.51
CA VAL A 78 1.43 10.08 0.41
C VAL A 78 0.66 11.41 0.47
N ARG A 79 0.14 11.92 -0.66
CA ARG A 79 -0.72 13.11 -0.70
C ARG A 79 -2.03 12.90 0.06
N THR A 80 -2.67 11.75 -0.12
CA THR A 80 -3.90 11.39 0.59
C THR A 80 -3.66 11.30 2.10
N ARG A 81 -2.53 10.73 2.51
CA ARG A 81 -2.14 10.64 3.91
C ARG A 81 -1.82 12.01 4.50
N LEU A 82 -1.11 12.85 3.76
CA LEU A 82 -0.81 14.23 4.15
C LEU A 82 -2.10 15.01 4.41
N ALA A 83 -3.08 14.95 3.51
CA ALA A 83 -4.36 15.64 3.70
C ALA A 83 -5.07 15.22 4.99
N LYS A 84 -5.04 13.91 5.32
CA LYS A 84 -5.60 13.40 6.58
C LYS A 84 -4.82 13.91 7.80
N LEU A 85 -3.49 14.00 7.71
CA LEU A 85 -2.65 14.51 8.80
C LEU A 85 -2.87 16.01 9.03
N GLU A 86 -3.00 16.79 7.95
CA GLU A 86 -3.30 18.22 8.03
C GLU A 86 -4.67 18.47 8.66
N GLU A 87 -5.67 17.65 8.34
CA GLU A 87 -6.98 17.74 8.98
C GLU A 87 -6.93 17.36 10.46
N ALA A 88 -6.21 16.28 10.80
CA ALA A 88 -5.97 15.90 12.19
C ALA A 88 -5.22 16.99 12.97
N PHE A 89 -4.29 17.69 12.33
CA PHE A 89 -3.53 18.79 12.95
C PHE A 89 -4.41 19.97 13.32
N LYS A 90 -5.37 20.35 12.46
CA LYS A 90 -6.35 21.41 12.77
C LYS A 90 -7.25 21.07 13.96
N GLN A 91 -7.56 19.79 14.13
CA GLN A 91 -8.45 19.29 15.19
C GLN A 91 -7.70 19.00 16.50
N ALA A 92 -6.36 18.95 16.47
CA ALA A 92 -5.55 18.63 17.64
C ALA A 92 -5.56 19.77 18.65
N THR A 93 -5.88 19.45 19.90
CA THR A 93 -5.98 20.40 21.02
C THR A 93 -4.79 20.34 21.99
N SER A 94 -3.95 19.31 21.88
CA SER A 94 -2.75 19.13 22.71
C SER A 94 -1.49 19.52 21.96
N ASP A 95 -0.61 20.28 22.61
CA ASP A 95 0.68 20.73 22.06
C ASP A 95 1.59 19.55 21.67
N GLU A 96 1.57 18.47 22.45
CA GLU A 96 2.34 17.26 22.15
C GLU A 96 1.86 16.61 20.84
N VAL A 97 0.54 16.45 20.70
CA VAL A 97 -0.09 15.88 19.50
C VAL A 97 0.16 16.78 18.28
N GLN A 98 0.03 18.08 18.43
CA GLN A 98 0.35 19.05 17.37
C GLN A 98 1.80 18.94 16.93
N SER A 99 2.75 18.84 17.89
CA SER A 99 4.17 18.68 17.58
C SER A 99 4.44 17.42 16.75
N HIS A 100 3.93 16.26 17.18
CA HIS A 100 4.08 15.00 16.44
C HIS A 100 3.47 15.06 15.04
N LEU A 101 2.26 15.61 14.92
CA LEU A 101 1.59 15.78 13.63
C LEU A 101 2.36 16.72 12.71
N LYS A 102 2.95 17.80 13.24
CA LYS A 102 3.80 18.71 12.47
C LYS A 102 5.04 17.99 11.90
N PHE A 103 5.73 17.18 12.70
CA PHE A 103 6.85 16.38 12.21
C PHE A 103 6.41 15.40 11.10
N ALA A 104 5.28 14.72 11.28
CA ALA A 104 4.75 13.81 10.28
C ALA A 104 4.40 14.54 8.97
N ILE A 105 3.74 15.70 9.06
CA ILE A 105 3.39 16.55 7.91
C ILE A 105 4.63 16.94 7.11
N GLU A 106 5.67 17.45 7.79
CA GLU A 106 6.91 17.88 7.11
C GLU A 106 7.63 16.70 6.45
N HIS A 107 7.65 15.53 7.09
CA HIS A 107 8.19 14.32 6.47
C HIS A 107 7.44 13.93 5.18
N HIS A 108 6.10 13.96 5.20
CA HIS A 108 5.29 13.64 4.02
C HIS A 108 5.46 14.68 2.90
N LYS A 109 5.56 15.97 3.23
CA LYS A 109 5.87 17.02 2.24
C LYS A 109 7.21 16.79 1.56
N LYS A 110 8.25 16.45 2.33
CA LYS A 110 9.57 16.13 1.77
C LYS A 110 9.51 14.94 0.82
N LYS A 111 8.82 13.87 1.23
CA LYS A 111 8.63 12.68 0.40
C LYS A 111 7.87 12.99 -0.90
N ILE A 112 6.84 13.84 -0.85
CA ILE A 112 6.12 14.32 -2.04
C ILE A 112 7.08 15.03 -3.00
N GLN A 113 7.91 15.94 -2.52
CA GLN A 113 8.88 16.66 -3.34
C GLN A 113 9.87 15.71 -4.02
N GLU A 114 10.37 14.70 -3.29
CA GLU A 114 11.27 13.68 -3.84
C GLU A 114 10.60 12.87 -4.97
N LEU A 115 9.34 12.48 -4.78
CA LEU A 115 8.57 11.73 -5.77
C LEU A 115 8.22 12.59 -7.00
N GLU A 116 7.82 13.84 -6.81
CA GLU A 116 7.56 14.79 -7.89
C GLU A 116 8.80 15.03 -8.75
N HIS A 117 9.96 15.23 -8.12
CA HIS A 117 11.22 15.40 -8.83
C HIS A 117 11.58 14.17 -9.69
N LYS A 118 11.24 12.96 -9.26
CA LYS A 118 11.46 11.73 -10.05
C LYS A 118 10.49 11.57 -11.21
N LEU A 119 9.32 12.20 -11.14
CA LEU A 119 8.28 12.11 -12.17
C LEU A 119 8.42 13.19 -13.27
N MET A 120 9.17 14.26 -13.01
CA MET A 120 9.56 15.28 -14.00
C MET A 120 10.48 14.70 -15.08
#